data_AF-A0A0L8KW25-F1
#
_entry.id   AF-A0A0L8KW25-F1
#
_cell.length_a   1.000
_cell.length_b   1.000
_cell.length_c   1.000
_cell.angle_alpha   90.00
_cell.angle_beta   90.00
_cell.angle_gamma   90.00
#
_symmetry.space_group_name_H-M   'P 1'
#
loop_
_entity.id
_entity.type
_entity.pdbx_description
1 polymer ?
#
loop_
_entity_poly.entity_id
_entity_poly.type
_entity_poly.pdbx_seq_one_letter_code
_entity_poly.pdbx_strand_id
1 'polypeptide(L)'
;MSAKTVLPAVAMTAVSMVLTLAVVVMWLGTAMPWPVAVVVGLGIDGGWLATLAYERRLAAQGDHNRVVTGVGWFFGLVATGVLVAHALTAEHSAGAWLAVAWLPVAAKALWLVHGLWEQTALTPVALDAIRGIQQEARDEAAVARARLRSEAATEETRLAAVTAAGARVARVQAKTAATLAGAWSTLETARQGEDTGRALTSVTSRVTPGVTPRWELPVWGPTAPVTGFSLESAPALTDDALDALVDEIRHSETPALSYREMAIRFRAAGHSASEVRLRAAWKRVA
;
A
#
# COMPACT_ATOMS: atom_id res chain seq x y z
N MET A 1 12.31 3.50 32.45
CA MET A 1 11.87 4.79 33.04
C MET A 1 12.03 4.70 34.55
N SER A 2 12.84 5.56 35.18
CA SER A 2 12.87 5.62 36.64
C SER A 2 11.70 6.47 37.12
N ALA A 3 10.70 5.87 37.76
CA ALA A 3 9.52 6.60 38.25
C ALA A 3 9.87 7.81 39.16
N LYS A 4 11.07 7.78 39.77
CA LYS A 4 11.56 8.81 40.69
C LYS A 4 11.81 10.16 40.01
N THR A 5 12.07 10.19 38.71
CA THR A 5 12.58 11.39 38.03
C THR A 5 11.50 12.19 37.33
N VAL A 6 10.36 11.56 37.05
CA VAL A 6 9.15 12.17 36.47
C VAL A 6 8.21 12.72 37.55
N LEU A 7 8.31 12.20 38.78
CA LEU A 7 7.41 12.51 39.90
C LEU A 7 7.24 14.02 40.16
N PRO A 8 8.30 14.86 40.16
CA PRO A 8 8.15 16.29 40.43
C PRO A 8 7.36 17.01 39.32
N ALA A 9 7.60 16.66 38.05
CA ALA A 9 6.88 17.25 36.92
C ALA A 9 5.40 16.89 36.94
N VAL A 10 5.07 15.63 37.25
CA VAL A 10 3.68 15.16 37.39
C VAL A 10 2.99 15.85 38.56
N ALA A 11 3.63 15.90 39.72
CA ALA A 11 3.07 16.56 40.90
C ALA A 11 2.78 18.04 40.64
N MET A 12 3.72 18.76 40.03
CA MET A 12 3.55 20.18 39.71
C MET A 12 2.44 20.43 38.68
N THR A 13 2.34 19.55 37.67
CA THR A 13 1.25 19.59 36.68
C THR A 13 -0.11 19.37 37.35
N ALA A 14 -0.21 18.36 38.22
CA ALA A 14 -1.46 18.05 38.93
C ALA A 14 -1.90 19.19 39.86
N VAL A 15 -0.97 19.75 40.65
CA VAL A 15 -1.25 20.91 41.53
C VAL A 15 -1.69 22.11 40.70
N SER A 16 -1.01 22.39 39.59
CA SER A 16 -1.34 23.47 38.67
C SER A 16 -2.76 23.35 38.10
N MET A 17 -3.16 22.15 37.68
CA MET A 17 -4.50 21.89 37.15
C MET A 17 -5.58 22.11 38.21
N VAL A 18 -5.42 21.51 39.40
CA VAL A 18 -6.39 21.65 40.50
C VAL A 18 -6.60 23.13 40.84
N LEU A 19 -5.50 23.89 40.89
CA LEU A 19 -5.57 25.32 41.17
C LEU A 19 -6.27 26.10 40.06
N THR A 20 -5.92 25.84 38.80
CA THR A 20 -6.51 26.52 37.64
C THR A 20 -8.01 26.25 37.57
N LEU A 21 -8.42 24.99 37.75
CA LEU A 21 -9.83 24.59 37.83
C LEU A 21 -10.55 25.29 38.98
N ALA A 22 -9.98 25.29 40.19
CA ALA A 22 -10.59 25.93 41.35
C ALA A 22 -10.82 27.43 41.12
N VAL A 23 -9.84 28.12 40.55
CA VAL A 23 -9.95 29.56 40.22
C VAL A 23 -10.99 29.80 39.12
N VAL A 24 -10.99 28.99 38.06
CA VAL A 24 -11.99 29.10 36.98
C VAL A 24 -13.39 28.90 37.54
N VAL A 25 -13.62 27.87 38.36
CA VAL A 25 -14.93 27.59 38.96
C VAL A 25 -15.37 28.71 39.90
N MET A 26 -14.46 29.21 40.74
CA MET A 26 -14.77 30.31 41.66
C MET A 26 -15.11 31.61 40.91
N TRP A 27 -14.44 31.87 39.80
CA TRP A 27 -14.66 33.10 39.01
C TRP A 27 -15.86 32.98 38.08
N LEU A 28 -15.89 31.98 37.20
CA LEU A 28 -17.00 31.76 36.26
C LEU A 28 -18.28 31.32 36.95
N GLY A 29 -18.21 30.65 38.11
CA GLY A 29 -19.39 30.24 38.87
C GLY A 29 -20.27 31.42 39.34
N THR A 30 -19.73 32.64 39.35
CA THR A 30 -20.51 33.86 39.62
C THR A 30 -21.28 34.36 38.39
N ALA A 31 -20.83 34.02 37.18
CA ALA A 31 -21.38 34.51 35.92
C ALA A 31 -22.18 33.46 35.13
N MET A 32 -21.92 32.17 35.37
CA MET A 32 -22.56 31.05 34.68
C MET A 32 -22.80 29.88 35.64
N PRO A 33 -23.69 28.93 35.29
CA PRO A 33 -23.92 27.74 36.11
C PRO A 33 -22.62 26.98 36.37
N TRP A 34 -22.41 26.57 37.62
CA TRP A 34 -21.19 25.89 38.06
C TRP A 34 -20.77 24.68 37.20
N PRO A 35 -21.68 23.85 36.61
CA PRO A 35 -21.25 22.73 35.75
C PRO A 35 -20.56 23.21 34.48
N VAL A 36 -20.98 24.36 33.93
CA VAL A 36 -20.38 24.96 32.74
C VAL A 36 -18.97 25.46 33.05
N ALA A 37 -18.79 26.11 34.20
CA ALA A 37 -17.48 26.57 34.65
C ALA A 37 -16.49 25.41 34.86
N VAL A 38 -16.96 24.29 35.42
CA VAL A 38 -16.17 23.06 35.55
C VAL A 38 -15.74 22.51 34.18
N VAL A 39 -16.66 22.44 33.21
CA VAL A 39 -16.34 21.99 31.84
C VAL A 39 -15.31 22.90 31.18
N VAL A 40 -15.41 24.21 31.35
CA VAL A 40 -14.44 25.17 30.80
C VAL A 40 -13.06 24.96 31.42
N GLY A 41 -12.97 24.85 32.75
CA GLY A 41 -11.69 24.59 33.45
C GLY A 41 -11.06 23.26 33.02
N LEU A 42 -11.86 22.18 33.00
CA LEU A 42 -11.42 20.87 32.51
C LEU A 42 -11.03 20.90 31.02
N GLY A 43 -11.65 21.76 30.21
CA GLY A 43 -11.29 21.94 28.81
C GLY A 43 -9.91 22.56 28.63
N ILE A 44 -9.58 23.59 29.43
CA ILE A 44 -8.26 24.23 29.43
C ILE A 44 -7.18 23.21 29.84
N ASP A 45 -7.38 22.57 30.98
CA ASP A 45 -6.43 21.61 31.53
C ASP A 45 -6.34 20.33 30.68
N GLY A 46 -7.46 19.86 30.13
CA GLY A 46 -7.53 18.71 29.24
C GLY A 46 -6.82 18.96 27.91
N GLY A 47 -6.99 20.15 27.32
CA GLY A 47 -6.24 20.57 26.14
C GLY A 47 -4.73 20.60 26.42
N TRP A 48 -4.33 21.14 27.56
CA TRP A 48 -2.93 21.16 27.98
C TRP A 48 -2.35 19.76 28.17
N LEU A 49 -3.05 18.86 28.88
CA LEU A 49 -2.61 17.48 29.06
C LEU A 49 -2.53 16.71 27.74
N ALA A 50 -3.49 16.89 26.83
CA ALA A 50 -3.47 16.26 25.52
C ALA A 50 -2.21 16.67 24.74
N THR A 51 -1.85 17.95 24.77
CA THR A 51 -0.62 18.44 24.10
C THR A 51 0.64 17.88 24.77
N LEU A 52 0.72 17.83 26.11
CA LEU A 52 1.84 17.26 26.84
C LEU A 52 2.02 15.76 26.57
N ALA A 53 0.92 15.00 26.55
CA ALA A 53 0.93 13.58 26.23
C ALA A 53 1.39 13.34 24.79
N TYR A 54 0.93 14.17 23.85
CA TYR A 54 1.32 14.07 22.45
C TYR A 54 2.80 14.41 22.24
N GLU A 55 3.30 15.48 22.87
CA GLU A 55 4.73 15.83 22.86
C GLU A 55 5.58 14.70 23.46
N ARG A 56 5.15 14.09 24.57
CA ARG A 56 5.87 12.98 25.20
C ARG A 56 5.92 11.75 24.30
N ARG A 57 4.83 11.46 23.59
CA ARG A 57 4.78 10.38 22.61
C ARG A 57 5.72 10.63 21.43
N LEU A 58 5.71 11.84 20.89
CA LEU A 58 6.62 12.26 19.82
C LEU A 58 8.09 12.16 20.26
N ALA A 59 8.41 12.68 21.44
CA ALA A 59 9.76 12.65 22.00
C ALA A 59 10.26 11.20 22.19
N ALA A 60 9.38 10.29 22.63
CA ALA A 60 9.71 8.86 22.72
C ALA A 60 9.99 8.20 21.35
N GLN A 61 9.45 8.78 20.27
CA GLN A 61 9.71 8.36 18.89
C GLN A 61 10.91 9.08 18.26
N GLY A 62 11.56 9.99 18.99
CA GLY A 62 12.65 10.83 18.47
C GLY A 62 12.18 11.95 17.51
N ASP A 63 10.88 12.21 17.45
CA ASP A 63 10.28 13.25 16.60
C ASP A 63 9.82 14.45 17.45
N HIS A 64 9.74 15.63 16.85
CA HIS A 64 9.31 16.86 17.52
C HIS A 64 8.46 17.72 16.58
N ASN A 65 7.31 18.17 17.08
CA ASN A 65 6.43 19.06 16.34
C ASN A 65 6.35 20.44 17.02
N ARG A 66 6.95 21.45 16.38
CA ARG A 66 6.98 22.84 16.87
C ARG A 66 5.58 23.42 17.08
N VAL A 67 4.60 23.04 16.27
CA VAL A 67 3.22 23.53 16.39
C VAL A 67 2.63 23.01 17.70
N VAL A 68 2.73 21.71 17.96
CA VAL A 68 2.21 21.13 19.22
C VAL A 68 2.92 21.73 20.43
N THR A 69 4.24 21.93 20.36
CA THR A 69 4.99 22.62 21.40
C THR A 69 4.49 24.04 21.64
N GLY A 70 4.21 24.79 20.58
CA GLY A 70 3.59 26.10 20.67
C GLY A 70 2.21 26.06 21.33
N VAL A 71 1.36 25.10 20.97
CA VAL A 71 0.03 24.93 21.57
C VAL A 71 0.14 24.59 23.07
N GLY A 72 1.05 23.70 23.46
CA GLY A 72 1.27 23.37 24.87
C GLY A 72 1.76 24.55 25.71
N TRP A 73 2.61 25.41 25.14
CA TRP A 73 3.00 26.67 25.77
C TRP A 73 1.86 27.68 25.83
N PHE A 74 1.04 27.78 24.78
CA PHE A 74 -0.13 28.64 24.74
C PHE A 74 -1.10 28.31 25.88
N PHE A 75 -1.47 27.04 26.06
CA PHE A 75 -2.32 26.62 27.18
C PHE A 75 -1.70 26.92 28.54
N GLY A 76 -0.39 26.69 28.71
CA GLY A 76 0.32 27.04 29.95
C GLY A 76 0.26 28.54 30.25
N LEU A 77 0.45 29.39 29.22
CA LEU A 77 0.35 30.84 29.36
C LEU A 77 -1.08 31.30 29.64
N VAL A 78 -2.09 30.68 29.03
CA VAL A 78 -3.50 30.96 29.32
C VAL A 78 -3.83 30.61 30.78
N ALA A 79 -3.44 29.43 31.25
CA ALA A 79 -3.64 29.03 32.65
C ALA A 79 -2.95 29.99 33.63
N THR A 80 -1.70 30.36 33.36
CA THR A 80 -0.98 31.38 34.15
C THR A 80 -1.69 32.73 34.08
N GLY A 81 -2.17 33.15 32.92
CA GLY A 81 -2.93 34.40 32.75
C GLY A 81 -4.20 34.43 33.60
N VAL A 82 -4.95 33.32 33.65
CA VAL A 82 -6.13 33.19 34.51
C VAL A 82 -5.76 33.34 35.98
N LEU A 83 -4.68 32.69 36.43
CA LEU A 83 -4.21 32.79 37.82
C LEU A 83 -3.71 34.20 38.17
N VAL A 84 -2.99 34.87 37.26
CA VAL A 84 -2.57 36.27 37.44
C VAL A 84 -3.78 37.20 37.51
N ALA A 85 -4.76 37.05 36.61
CA ALA A 85 -5.98 37.85 36.62
C ALA A 85 -6.75 37.68 37.94
N HIS A 86 -6.82 36.44 38.45
CA HIS A 86 -7.40 36.18 39.76
C HIS A 86 -6.60 36.85 40.89
N ALA A 87 -5.28 36.75 40.87
CA ALA A 87 -4.42 37.38 41.87
C ALA A 87 -4.60 38.90 41.95
N LEU A 88 -4.82 39.55 40.80
CA LEU A 88 -5.03 41.00 40.71
C LEU A 88 -6.45 41.44 41.09
N THR A 89 -7.43 40.54 41.04
CA THR A 89 -8.84 40.83 41.37
C THR A 89 -9.23 40.35 42.77
N ALA A 90 -8.39 39.54 43.42
CA ALA A 90 -8.61 39.07 44.78
C ALA A 90 -8.39 40.21 45.79
N GLU A 91 -9.42 40.50 46.61
CA GLU A 91 -9.37 41.57 47.62
C GLU A 91 -8.34 41.30 48.74
N HIS A 92 -7.98 40.03 48.95
CA HIS A 92 -7.02 39.60 49.97
C HIS A 92 -5.98 38.66 49.33
N SER A 93 -4.74 38.71 49.81
CA SER A 93 -3.66 37.77 49.45
C SER A 93 -3.13 37.79 48.00
N ALA A 94 -3.23 38.93 47.30
CA ALA A 94 -2.71 39.09 45.92
C ALA A 94 -1.25 38.61 45.75
N GLY A 95 -0.37 38.89 46.71
CA GLY A 95 1.03 38.45 46.66
C GLY A 95 1.21 36.93 46.71
N ALA A 96 0.39 36.21 47.48
CA ALA A 96 0.43 34.76 47.55
C ALA A 96 -0.05 34.13 46.24
N TRP A 97 -1.13 34.66 45.67
CA TRP A 97 -1.65 34.20 44.38
C TRP A 97 -0.70 34.46 43.22
N LEU A 98 -0.03 35.62 43.20
CA LEU A 98 1.00 35.92 42.20
C LEU A 98 2.18 34.96 42.27
N ALA A 99 2.58 34.50 43.47
CA ALA A 99 3.64 33.52 43.61
C ALA A 99 3.26 32.17 42.96
N VAL A 100 2.01 31.75 43.12
CA VAL A 100 1.52 30.45 42.63
C VAL A 100 1.08 30.51 41.16
N ALA A 101 0.77 31.69 40.62
CA ALA A 101 0.33 31.85 39.22
C ALA A 101 1.33 31.34 38.16
N TRP A 102 2.60 31.24 38.52
CA TRP A 102 3.68 30.75 37.66
C TRP A 102 3.80 29.21 37.62
N LEU A 103 3.01 28.48 38.41
CA LEU A 103 3.05 27.01 38.44
C LEU A 103 2.84 26.33 37.07
N PRO A 104 1.89 26.75 36.20
CA PRO A 104 1.71 26.12 34.89
C PRO A 104 2.95 26.22 34.00
N VAL A 105 3.57 27.41 33.96
CA VAL A 105 4.81 27.66 33.23
C VAL A 105 5.97 26.84 33.81
N ALA A 106 6.11 26.82 35.13
CA ALA A 106 7.17 26.06 35.79
C ALA A 106 7.01 24.54 35.60
N ALA A 107 5.77 24.01 35.62
CA ALA A 107 5.49 22.61 35.31
C ALA A 107 5.91 22.25 33.87
N LYS A 108 5.59 23.11 32.89
CA LYS A 108 6.03 22.93 31.50
C LYS A 108 7.56 22.97 31.37
N ALA A 109 8.21 23.92 32.02
CA ALA A 109 9.67 24.03 32.03
C ALA A 109 10.32 22.78 32.65
N LEU A 110 9.74 22.24 33.72
CA LEU A 110 10.24 21.05 34.37
C LEU A 110 10.17 19.82 33.46
N TRP A 111 9.11 19.70 32.64
CA TRP A 111 9.05 18.68 31.60
C TRP A 111 10.13 18.85 30.52
N LEU A 112 10.48 20.08 30.15
CA LEU A 112 11.58 20.32 29.21
C LEU A 112 12.93 19.93 29.81
N VAL A 113 13.21 20.38 31.03
CA VAL A 113 14.44 20.01 31.75
C VAL A 113 14.55 18.50 31.90
N HIS A 114 13.44 17.83 32.21
CA HIS A 114 13.41 16.37 32.29
C HIS A 114 13.75 15.71 30.96
N GLY A 115 13.20 16.20 29.84
CA GLY A 115 13.53 15.68 28.50
C GLY A 115 15.00 15.89 28.13
N LEU A 116 15.58 17.05 28.48
CA LEU A 116 17.00 17.32 28.31
C LEU A 116 17.85 16.39 29.19
N TRP A 117 17.41 16.11 30.41
CA TRP A 117 18.15 15.26 31.32
C TRP A 117 18.16 13.80 30.83
N GLU A 118 17.04 13.30 30.30
CA GLU A 118 16.97 12.00 29.63
C GLU A 118 17.94 11.91 28.44
N GLN A 119 18.11 13.00 27.68
CA GLN A 119 19.11 13.05 26.59
C GLN A 119 20.54 13.03 27.12
N THR A 120 20.84 13.76 28.20
CA THR A 120 22.19 13.77 28.79
C THR A 120 22.55 12.48 29.54
N ALA A 121 21.55 11.69 29.96
CA ALA A 121 21.77 10.39 30.59
C ALA A 121 22.21 9.31 29.58
N LEU A 122 21.93 9.52 28.28
CA LEU A 122 22.42 8.67 27.21
C LEU A 122 23.88 9.05 26.90
N THR A 123 24.77 8.06 26.82
CA THR A 123 26.14 8.32 26.41
C THR A 123 26.17 8.83 24.96
N PRO A 124 27.16 9.67 24.56
CA PRO A 124 27.26 10.15 23.19
C PRO A 124 27.28 9.01 22.16
N VAL A 125 27.92 7.89 22.51
CA VAL A 125 27.94 6.66 21.71
C VAL A 125 26.54 6.07 21.52
N ALA A 126 25.70 6.05 22.56
CA ALA A 126 24.33 5.56 22.46
C ALA A 126 23.47 6.49 21.59
N LEU A 127 23.65 7.81 21.70
CA LEU A 127 22.95 8.78 20.85
C LEU A 127 23.35 8.63 19.38
N ASP A 128 24.63 8.41 19.10
CA ASP A 128 25.12 8.23 17.74
C ASP A 128 24.63 6.91 17.13
N ALA A 129 24.61 5.83 17.92
CA ALA A 129 24.02 4.55 17.52
C ALA A 129 22.52 4.68 17.20
N ILE A 130 21.75 5.40 18.03
CA ILE A 130 20.33 5.66 17.78
C ILE A 130 20.14 6.45 16.47
N ARG A 131 20.95 7.48 16.24
CA ARG A 131 20.91 8.26 14.98
C ARG A 131 21.24 7.39 13.78
N GLY A 132 22.23 6.51 13.89
CA GLY A 132 22.59 5.53 12.86
C GLY A 132 21.43 4.62 12.51
N ILE A 133 20.81 3.99 13.51
CA ILE A 133 19.65 3.08 13.32
C ILE A 133 18.48 3.83 12.67
N GLN A 134 18.19 5.06 13.10
CA GLN A 134 17.11 5.86 12.51
C GLN A 134 17.38 6.24 11.05
N GLN A 135 18.64 6.54 10.72
CA GLN A 135 19.04 6.87 9.36
C GLN A 135 18.95 5.65 8.45
N GLU A 136 19.47 4.51 8.90
CA GLU A 136 19.39 3.24 8.17
C GLU A 136 17.93 2.82 7.92
N ALA A 137 17.06 2.94 8.91
CA ALA A 137 15.63 2.67 8.74
C ALA A 137 14.95 3.61 7.72
N ARG A 138 15.36 4.90 7.67
CA ARG A 138 14.85 5.84 6.65
C ARG A 138 15.33 5.48 5.26
N ASP A 139 16.60 5.10 5.14
CA ASP A 139 17.21 4.74 3.86
C ASP A 139 16.59 3.43 3.34
N GLU A 140 16.40 2.44 4.21
CA GLU A 140 15.70 1.20 3.87
C GLU A 140 14.26 1.46 3.42
N ALA A 141 13.53 2.33 4.13
CA ALA A 141 12.17 2.72 3.72
C ALA A 141 12.16 3.46 2.37
N ALA A 142 13.16 4.29 2.08
CA ALA A 142 13.29 4.96 0.80
C ALA A 142 13.59 3.96 -0.35
N VAL A 143 14.48 3.00 -0.10
CA VAL A 143 14.82 1.92 -1.05
C VAL A 143 13.60 1.04 -1.31
N ALA A 144 12.85 0.65 -0.27
CA ALA A 144 11.64 -0.15 -0.41
C ALA A 144 10.58 0.58 -1.26
N ARG A 145 10.38 1.89 -1.04
CA ARG A 145 9.48 2.70 -1.88
C ARG A 145 9.95 2.79 -3.33
N ALA A 146 11.26 2.98 -3.55
CA ALA A 146 11.82 3.03 -4.89
C ALA A 146 11.63 1.69 -5.64
N ARG A 147 11.83 0.57 -4.95
CA ARG A 147 11.62 -0.77 -5.49
C ARG A 147 10.15 -1.06 -5.81
N LEU A 148 9.23 -0.72 -4.90
CA LEU A 148 7.80 -0.85 -5.17
C LEU A 148 7.38 0.00 -6.38
N ARG A 149 7.96 1.20 -6.53
CA ARG A 149 7.68 2.07 -7.67
C ARG A 149 8.21 1.52 -8.99
N SER A 150 9.38 0.87 -9.00
CA SER A 150 9.93 0.25 -10.21
C SER A 150 9.15 -1.00 -10.63
N GLU A 151 8.74 -1.82 -9.67
CA GLU A 151 7.88 -2.98 -9.91
C GLU A 151 6.51 -2.55 -10.46
N ALA A 152 5.89 -1.53 -9.87
CA ALA A 152 4.61 -0.99 -10.33
C ALA A 152 4.69 -0.44 -11.77
N ALA A 153 5.73 0.32 -12.11
CA ALA A 153 5.92 0.85 -13.47
C ALA A 153 6.13 -0.27 -14.51
N THR A 154 6.80 -1.35 -14.11
CA THR A 154 7.01 -2.53 -14.97
C THR A 154 5.69 -3.25 -15.24
N GLU A 155 4.87 -3.44 -14.20
CA GLU A 155 3.54 -4.07 -14.34
C GLU A 155 2.57 -3.20 -15.13
N GLU A 156 2.58 -1.88 -14.97
CA GLU A 156 1.80 -0.95 -15.79
C GLU A 156 2.15 -1.09 -17.27
N THR A 157 3.45 -1.12 -17.59
CA THR A 157 3.93 -1.30 -18.97
C THR A 157 3.49 -2.65 -19.54
N ARG A 158 3.54 -3.71 -18.74
CA ARG A 158 3.10 -5.06 -19.12
C ARG A 158 1.59 -5.10 -19.40
N LEU A 159 0.78 -4.53 -18.50
CA LEU A 159 -0.67 -4.46 -18.66
C LEU A 159 -1.07 -3.64 -19.89
N ALA A 160 -0.39 -2.52 -20.14
CA ALA A 160 -0.59 -1.72 -21.35
C ALA A 160 -0.26 -2.51 -22.62
N ALA A 161 0.86 -3.25 -22.63
CA ALA A 161 1.25 -4.08 -23.76
C ALA A 161 0.24 -5.21 -24.04
N VAL A 162 -0.25 -5.89 -22.99
CA VAL A 162 -1.27 -6.96 -23.10
C VAL A 162 -2.59 -6.38 -23.61
N THR A 163 -3.01 -5.23 -23.08
CA THR A 163 -4.26 -4.56 -23.51
C THR A 163 -4.17 -4.12 -24.97
N ALA A 164 -3.04 -3.55 -25.39
CA ALA A 164 -2.82 -3.17 -26.79
C ALA A 164 -2.80 -4.38 -27.73
N ALA A 165 -2.22 -5.50 -27.29
CA ALA A 165 -2.27 -6.76 -28.04
C ALA A 165 -3.71 -7.29 -28.15
N GLY A 166 -4.47 -7.32 -27.05
CA GLY A 166 -5.88 -7.70 -27.05
C GLY A 166 -6.72 -6.82 -27.98
N ALA A 167 -6.50 -5.50 -27.97
CA ALA A 167 -7.18 -4.56 -28.87
C ALA A 167 -6.82 -4.79 -30.36
N ARG A 168 -5.61 -5.27 -30.67
CA ARG A 168 -5.24 -5.68 -32.03
C ARG A 168 -5.98 -6.95 -32.44
N VAL A 169 -6.00 -7.96 -31.57
CA VAL A 169 -6.72 -9.23 -31.82
C VAL A 169 -8.21 -8.99 -32.03
N ALA A 170 -8.86 -8.21 -31.16
CA ALA A 170 -10.28 -7.88 -31.27
C ALA A 170 -10.61 -7.16 -32.59
N ARG A 171 -9.75 -6.24 -33.05
CA ARG A 171 -9.91 -5.58 -34.36
C ARG A 171 -9.80 -6.54 -35.54
N VAL A 172 -8.85 -7.48 -35.49
CA VAL A 172 -8.72 -8.50 -36.54
C VAL A 172 -9.94 -9.40 -36.57
N GLN A 173 -10.42 -9.87 -35.41
CA GLN A 173 -11.64 -10.68 -35.32
C GLN A 173 -12.86 -9.93 -35.86
N ALA A 174 -13.04 -8.65 -35.48
CA ALA A 174 -14.12 -7.82 -36.01
C ALA A 174 -14.04 -7.65 -37.53
N LYS A 175 -12.83 -7.42 -38.08
CA LYS A 175 -12.62 -7.31 -39.53
C LYS A 175 -12.94 -8.63 -40.24
N THR A 176 -12.50 -9.76 -39.70
CA THR A 176 -12.79 -11.09 -40.26
C THR A 176 -14.29 -11.38 -40.21
N ALA A 177 -14.97 -11.08 -39.10
CA ALA A 177 -16.42 -11.23 -38.97
C ALA A 177 -17.17 -10.37 -39.99
N ALA A 178 -16.74 -9.13 -40.22
CA ALA A 178 -17.32 -8.26 -41.24
C ALA A 178 -17.12 -8.81 -42.66
N THR A 179 -15.92 -9.33 -42.98
CA THR A 179 -15.66 -9.97 -44.28
C THR A 179 -16.53 -11.21 -44.49
N LEU A 180 -16.67 -12.06 -43.46
CA LEU A 180 -17.50 -13.26 -43.52
C LEU A 180 -18.99 -12.90 -43.67
N ALA A 181 -19.47 -11.90 -42.94
CA ALA A 181 -20.84 -11.40 -43.09
C ALA A 181 -21.08 -10.84 -44.50
N GLY A 182 -20.12 -10.09 -45.06
CA GLY A 182 -20.17 -9.60 -46.43
C GLY A 182 -20.22 -10.74 -47.45
N ALA A 183 -19.36 -11.74 -47.31
CA ALA A 183 -19.37 -12.93 -48.16
C ALA A 183 -20.71 -13.68 -48.10
N TRP A 184 -21.28 -13.83 -46.89
CA TRP A 184 -22.61 -14.41 -46.72
C TRP A 184 -23.69 -13.59 -47.41
N SER A 185 -23.66 -12.27 -47.26
CA SER A 185 -24.61 -11.37 -47.94
C SER A 185 -24.50 -11.50 -49.45
N THR A 186 -23.29 -11.60 -50.01
CA THR A 186 -23.10 -11.80 -51.45
C THR A 186 -23.62 -13.16 -51.92
N LEU A 187 -23.41 -14.22 -51.15
CA LEU A 187 -23.89 -15.56 -51.46
C LEU A 187 -25.42 -15.63 -51.40
N GLU A 188 -26.04 -14.99 -50.41
CA GLU A 188 -27.50 -14.90 -50.31
C GLU A 188 -28.09 -14.08 -51.47
N THR A 189 -27.45 -12.95 -51.82
CA THR A 189 -27.87 -12.15 -52.98
C THR A 189 -27.78 -12.94 -54.27
N ALA A 190 -26.69 -13.70 -54.47
CA ALA A 190 -26.55 -14.60 -55.62
C ALA A 190 -27.64 -15.68 -55.61
N ARG A 191 -27.94 -16.28 -54.44
CA ARG A 191 -29.00 -17.28 -54.30
C ARG A 191 -30.39 -16.74 -54.64
N GLN A 192 -30.69 -15.49 -54.30
CA GLN A 192 -31.97 -14.84 -54.61
C GLN A 192 -32.05 -14.28 -56.05
N GLY A 193 -30.93 -14.27 -56.80
CA GLY A 193 -30.89 -13.82 -58.19
C GLY A 193 -31.62 -14.78 -59.14
N GLU A 194 -32.41 -14.23 -60.06
CA GLU A 194 -33.22 -15.01 -61.02
C GLU A 194 -32.40 -16.01 -61.86
N ASP A 195 -31.16 -15.67 -62.22
CA ASP A 195 -30.31 -16.54 -63.04
C ASP A 195 -29.77 -17.75 -62.27
N THR A 196 -29.43 -17.57 -60.99
CA THR A 196 -28.98 -18.68 -60.12
C THR A 196 -30.15 -19.56 -59.69
N GLY A 197 -31.32 -18.95 -59.45
CA GLY A 197 -32.59 -19.68 -59.30
C GLY A 197 -32.88 -20.56 -60.51
N ARG A 198 -32.75 -20.04 -61.74
CA ARG A 198 -32.89 -20.82 -62.99
C ARG A 198 -31.88 -21.95 -63.10
N ALA A 199 -30.60 -21.69 -62.82
CA ALA A 199 -29.55 -22.70 -62.87
C ALA A 199 -29.77 -23.82 -61.83
N LEU A 200 -30.12 -23.48 -60.59
CA LEU A 200 -30.42 -24.48 -59.55
C LEU A 200 -31.70 -25.27 -59.86
N THR A 201 -32.72 -24.64 -60.46
CA THR A 201 -33.95 -25.32 -60.90
C THR A 201 -33.68 -26.31 -62.05
N SER A 202 -32.74 -26.00 -62.94
CA SER A 202 -32.32 -26.92 -64.02
C SER A 202 -31.55 -28.17 -63.51
N VAL A 203 -30.93 -28.09 -62.33
CA VAL A 203 -30.21 -29.22 -61.71
C VAL A 203 -31.11 -30.02 -60.75
N THR A 204 -32.15 -29.40 -60.19
CA THR A 204 -33.05 -30.03 -59.21
C THR A 204 -34.36 -30.55 -59.80
N SER A 205 -34.81 -30.04 -60.94
CA SER A 205 -35.91 -30.65 -61.70
C SER A 205 -35.40 -31.88 -62.46
N ARG A 206 -36.19 -32.98 -62.48
CA ARG A 206 -35.85 -34.18 -63.26
C ARG A 206 -35.88 -33.84 -64.75
N VAL A 207 -34.74 -33.50 -65.32
CA VAL A 207 -34.58 -33.39 -66.78
C VAL A 207 -34.53 -34.79 -67.42
N THR A 208 -34.26 -35.85 -66.64
CA THR A 208 -34.20 -37.25 -67.11
C THR A 208 -34.93 -38.20 -66.13
N PRO A 209 -35.83 -39.10 -66.58
CA PRO A 209 -36.47 -40.09 -65.72
C PRO A 209 -35.44 -41.08 -65.15
N GLY A 210 -35.45 -41.29 -63.83
CA GLY A 210 -34.62 -42.30 -63.15
C GLY A 210 -33.34 -41.80 -62.48
N VAL A 211 -32.98 -40.52 -62.61
CA VAL A 211 -31.80 -39.93 -61.93
C VAL A 211 -32.24 -39.04 -60.78
N THR A 212 -31.80 -39.38 -59.55
CA THR A 212 -31.98 -38.53 -58.36
C THR A 212 -30.92 -37.44 -58.33
N PRO A 213 -31.30 -36.15 -58.29
CA PRO A 213 -30.33 -35.06 -58.15
C PRO A 213 -29.66 -35.12 -56.77
N ARG A 214 -28.34 -35.03 -56.75
CA ARG A 214 -27.51 -35.21 -55.56
C ARG A 214 -26.65 -33.96 -55.35
N TRP A 215 -27.28 -32.88 -54.93
CA TRP A 215 -26.56 -31.70 -54.45
C TRP A 215 -27.02 -31.39 -53.03
N GLU A 216 -26.22 -31.82 -52.06
CA GLU A 216 -26.40 -31.49 -50.66
C GLU A 216 -25.56 -30.24 -50.35
N LEU A 217 -26.21 -29.17 -49.90
CA LEU A 217 -25.51 -28.00 -49.37
C LEU A 217 -24.71 -28.41 -48.12
N PRO A 218 -23.48 -27.91 -47.93
CA PRO A 218 -22.76 -28.10 -46.67
C PRO A 218 -23.57 -27.45 -45.53
N VAL A 219 -24.19 -28.27 -44.69
CA VAL A 219 -24.84 -27.80 -43.47
C VAL A 219 -23.74 -27.53 -42.45
N TRP A 220 -23.46 -26.26 -42.19
CA TRP A 220 -22.65 -25.87 -41.04
C TRP A 220 -23.51 -26.03 -39.78
N GLY A 221 -23.56 -27.26 -39.27
CA GLY A 221 -24.07 -27.53 -37.92
C GLY A 221 -23.20 -26.84 -36.86
N PRO A 222 -23.64 -26.75 -35.60
CA PRO A 222 -22.88 -26.13 -34.53
C PRO A 222 -21.49 -26.77 -34.48
N THR A 223 -20.46 -25.98 -34.75
CA THR A 223 -19.08 -26.44 -34.71
C THR A 223 -18.81 -26.95 -33.32
N ALA A 224 -18.59 -28.26 -33.18
CA ALA A 224 -17.93 -28.78 -31.99
C ALA A 224 -16.68 -27.94 -31.79
N PRO A 225 -16.44 -27.38 -30.59
CA PRO A 225 -15.24 -26.61 -30.35
C PRO A 225 -14.06 -27.47 -30.79
N VAL A 226 -13.28 -26.98 -31.75
CA VAL A 226 -11.99 -27.58 -32.08
C VAL A 226 -11.30 -27.72 -30.73
N THR A 227 -11.07 -28.96 -30.30
CA THR A 227 -10.25 -29.26 -29.14
C THR A 227 -8.95 -28.52 -29.37
N GLY A 228 -8.79 -27.38 -28.71
CA GLY A 228 -7.53 -26.65 -28.74
C GLY A 228 -6.48 -27.68 -28.43
N PHE A 229 -5.46 -27.79 -29.29
CA PHE A 229 -4.34 -28.70 -29.16
C PHE A 229 -4.15 -29.08 -27.70
N SER A 230 -4.62 -30.27 -27.32
CA SER A 230 -4.15 -30.89 -26.10
C SER A 230 -2.68 -31.07 -26.39
N LEU A 231 -1.87 -30.13 -25.91
CA LEU A 231 -0.53 -30.43 -25.48
C LEU A 231 -0.74 -31.58 -24.50
N GLU A 232 -0.66 -32.81 -25.01
CA GLU A 232 -0.31 -33.97 -24.21
C GLU A 232 0.91 -33.50 -23.45
N SER A 233 0.66 -33.11 -22.20
CA SER A 233 1.69 -32.70 -21.29
C SER A 233 2.47 -33.97 -21.08
N ALA A 234 3.56 -34.13 -21.86
CA ALA A 234 4.62 -35.05 -21.52
C ALA A 234 4.83 -34.88 -20.01
N PRO A 235 4.87 -35.98 -19.23
CA PRO A 235 4.81 -35.92 -17.78
C PRO A 235 5.83 -34.88 -17.31
N ALA A 236 5.33 -33.79 -16.73
CA ALA A 236 6.17 -32.68 -16.34
C ALA A 236 7.22 -33.24 -15.36
N LEU A 237 8.50 -33.07 -15.69
CA LEU A 237 9.60 -33.45 -14.80
C LEU A 237 9.27 -32.96 -13.39
N THR A 238 9.33 -33.86 -12.40
CA THR A 238 9.19 -33.49 -10.99
C THR A 238 10.32 -32.53 -10.62
N ASP A 239 10.13 -31.72 -9.58
CA ASP A 239 11.17 -30.77 -9.17
C ASP A 239 12.49 -31.48 -8.79
N ASP A 240 12.41 -32.65 -8.18
CA ASP A 240 13.60 -33.47 -7.85
C ASP A 240 14.32 -33.99 -9.11
N ALA A 241 13.57 -34.42 -10.12
CA ALA A 241 14.16 -34.86 -11.40
C ALA A 241 14.76 -33.69 -12.18
N LEU A 242 14.14 -32.50 -12.09
CA LEU A 242 14.64 -31.27 -12.68
C LEU A 242 15.95 -30.84 -12.00
N ASP A 243 16.03 -30.93 -10.68
CA ASP A 243 17.23 -30.57 -9.92
C ASP A 243 18.39 -31.52 -10.25
N ALA A 244 18.14 -32.83 -10.30
CA ALA A 244 19.14 -33.82 -10.68
C ALA A 244 19.68 -33.60 -12.10
N LEU A 245 18.79 -33.34 -13.08
CA LEU A 245 19.21 -33.06 -14.47
C LEU A 245 20.00 -31.75 -14.59
N VAL A 246 19.61 -30.72 -13.83
CA VAL A 246 20.32 -29.44 -13.84
C VAL A 246 21.71 -29.59 -13.22
N ASP A 247 21.86 -30.38 -12.16
CA ASP A 247 23.14 -30.67 -11.52
C ASP A 247 24.09 -31.46 -12.43
N GLU A 248 23.56 -32.51 -13.07
CA GLU A 248 24.30 -33.34 -14.02
C GLU A 248 24.82 -32.52 -15.20
N ILE A 249 23.96 -31.70 -15.82
CA ILE A 249 24.36 -30.87 -16.96
C ILE A 249 25.38 -29.82 -16.52
N ARG A 250 25.21 -29.21 -15.35
CA ARG A 250 26.14 -28.19 -14.82
C ARG A 250 27.55 -28.75 -14.66
N HIS A 251 27.67 -29.95 -14.11
CA HIS A 251 28.95 -30.61 -13.82
C HIS A 251 29.45 -31.51 -14.96
N SER A 252 28.80 -31.48 -16.13
CA SER A 252 29.22 -32.23 -17.31
C SER A 252 30.56 -31.79 -17.90
N GLU A 253 31.02 -30.57 -17.58
CA GLU A 253 32.32 -30.03 -17.97
C GLU A 253 33.05 -29.40 -16.78
N THR A 254 34.38 -29.38 -16.86
CA THR A 254 35.24 -28.70 -15.90
C THR A 254 35.98 -27.57 -16.62
N PRO A 255 35.78 -26.29 -16.22
CA PRO A 255 34.96 -25.83 -15.09
C PRO A 255 33.44 -25.95 -15.36
N ALA A 256 32.66 -25.97 -14.28
CA ALA A 256 31.20 -26.11 -14.34
C ALA A 256 30.55 -25.05 -15.24
N LEU A 257 29.54 -25.46 -16.00
CA LEU A 257 28.89 -24.63 -17.01
C LEU A 257 28.19 -23.41 -16.38
N SER A 258 28.09 -22.33 -17.14
CA SER A 258 27.24 -21.20 -16.74
C SER A 258 25.75 -21.52 -16.91
N TYR A 259 24.88 -20.80 -16.21
CA TYR A 259 23.41 -20.96 -16.32
C TYR A 259 22.93 -20.92 -17.78
N ARG A 260 23.50 -20.03 -18.59
CA ARG A 260 23.11 -19.84 -19.99
C ARG A 260 23.45 -21.07 -20.84
N GLU A 261 24.62 -21.65 -20.62
CA GLU A 261 25.07 -22.85 -21.34
C GLU A 261 24.29 -24.08 -20.91
N MET A 262 24.06 -24.24 -19.60
CA MET A 262 23.19 -25.30 -19.06
C MET A 262 21.78 -25.21 -19.66
N ALA A 263 21.16 -24.03 -19.68
CA ALA A 263 19.80 -23.87 -20.20
C ALA A 263 19.67 -24.16 -21.70
N ILE A 264 20.72 -23.89 -22.48
CA ILE A 264 20.78 -24.25 -23.91
C ILE A 264 20.87 -25.77 -24.06
N ARG A 265 21.77 -26.43 -23.31
CA ARG A 265 21.94 -27.90 -23.36
C ARG A 265 20.71 -28.64 -22.89
N PHE A 266 20.06 -28.17 -21.81
CA PHE A 266 18.80 -28.70 -21.31
C PHE A 266 17.71 -28.74 -22.39
N ARG A 267 17.56 -27.65 -23.16
CA ARG A 267 16.60 -27.58 -24.27
C ARG A 267 17.04 -28.39 -25.49
N ALA A 268 18.34 -28.41 -25.79
CA ALA A 268 18.89 -29.20 -26.88
C ALA A 268 18.73 -30.71 -26.65
N ALA A 269 18.74 -31.15 -25.39
CA ALA A 269 18.43 -32.52 -24.98
C ALA A 269 16.93 -32.88 -25.04
N GLY A 270 16.06 -31.94 -25.48
CA GLY A 270 14.63 -32.16 -25.63
C GLY A 270 13.82 -32.01 -24.34
N HIS A 271 14.44 -31.57 -23.24
CA HIS A 271 13.72 -31.30 -22.01
C HIS A 271 12.97 -29.97 -22.08
N SER A 272 11.75 -29.94 -21.53
CA SER A 272 10.92 -28.74 -21.45
C SER A 272 10.59 -28.42 -19.99
N ALA A 273 10.85 -27.19 -19.60
CA ALA A 273 10.48 -26.63 -18.30
C ALA A 273 10.27 -25.12 -18.45
N SER A 274 9.33 -24.56 -17.69
CA SER A 274 9.17 -23.10 -17.64
C SER A 274 10.46 -22.45 -17.14
N GLU A 275 10.83 -21.29 -17.68
CA GLU A 275 12.03 -20.53 -17.29
C GLU A 275 12.07 -20.27 -15.77
N VAL A 276 10.91 -20.04 -15.14
CA VAL A 276 10.79 -19.85 -13.69
C VAL A 276 11.24 -21.09 -12.92
N ARG A 277 10.74 -22.27 -13.30
CA ARG A 277 11.13 -23.55 -12.67
C ARG A 277 12.61 -23.88 -12.92
N LEU A 278 13.12 -23.64 -14.13
CA LEU A 278 14.52 -23.88 -14.47
C LEU A 278 15.49 -22.97 -13.67
N ARG A 279 15.13 -21.70 -13.45
CA ARG A 279 15.91 -20.80 -12.57
C ARG A 279 15.82 -21.18 -11.10
N ALA A 280 14.66 -21.65 -10.65
CA ALA A 280 14.50 -22.12 -9.28
C ALA A 280 15.38 -23.35 -9.02
N ALA A 281 15.37 -24.33 -9.92
CA ALA A 281 16.23 -25.51 -9.88
C ALA A 281 17.71 -25.13 -9.88
N TRP A 282 18.14 -24.25 -10.80
CA TRP A 282 19.51 -23.74 -10.84
C TRP A 282 19.96 -23.14 -9.50
N LYS A 283 19.09 -22.39 -8.81
CA LYS A 283 19.40 -21.79 -7.51
C LYS A 283 19.46 -22.81 -6.37
N ARG A 284 18.73 -23.91 -6.45
CA ARG A 284 18.75 -24.97 -5.43
C ARG A 284 20.02 -25.83 -5.53
N VAL A 285 20.54 -25.96 -6.74
CA VAL A 285 21.71 -26.79 -7.07
C VAL A 285 23.02 -25.96 -7.07
N ALA A 286 22.94 -24.63 -7.05
CA ALA A 286 24.10 -23.73 -7.03
C ALA A 286 24.70 -23.50 -5.66
#